data_AF-X0WUC1-F1
#
_entry.id   AF-X0WUC1-F1
#
_cell.length_a   1.000
_cell.length_b   1.000
_cell.length_c   1.000
_cell.angle_alpha   90.00
_cell.angle_beta   90.00
_cell.angle_gamma   90.00
#
_symmetry.space_group_name_H-M   'P 1'
#
loop_
_entity.id
_entity.type
_entity.pdbx_description
1 polymer ?
#
loop_
_entity_poly.entity_id
_entity_poly.type
_entity_poly.pdbx_seq_one_letter_code
_entity_poly.pdbx_strand_id
1 'polypeptide(L)'
;DVDYIEGLSPAISIDQRRASKNPRSTVGTVTEIYDYLRLLFARTGIPHCPQCGRRVSKQTIEQMVDQILNLSPGTKMQVLAPIIRFKKGEHKQILEDIQKKGFVRVRVDGNTFEVEEDIKIDRYKNHNIEVIVDRLIVKSEIKTRLAGSIETALSLSEGIVVIDIEGGKEKIFSEHFSCPSCGINLPEIAPRIFSFNNPYGACPACSGLGFKMEFDPELIVPDKNKSILQGALVPWGEVKGKYLNHILKGLADFYGFSLNTL
;
A
#
# COMPACT_ATOMS: atom_id res chain seq x y z
N ASP A 1 -63.63 -26.78 10.81
CA ASP A 1 -62.28 -26.95 11.35
C ASP A 1 -61.45 -27.78 10.39
N VAL A 2 -60.30 -27.24 9.96
CA VAL A 2 -59.33 -27.96 9.12
C VAL A 2 -58.06 -28.06 9.94
N ASP A 3 -57.81 -29.25 10.46
CA ASP A 3 -56.67 -29.59 11.31
C ASP A 3 -55.47 -29.97 10.45
N TYR A 4 -54.55 -29.02 10.28
CA TYR A 4 -53.15 -29.20 9.88
C TYR A 4 -52.86 -29.76 8.48
N ILE A 5 -52.04 -29.03 7.71
CA ILE A 5 -51.58 -29.43 6.36
C ILE A 5 -50.05 -29.61 6.40
N GLU A 6 -49.58 -30.84 6.15
CA GLU A 6 -48.17 -31.17 5.90
C GLU A 6 -47.90 -31.37 4.40
N GLY A 7 -46.63 -31.25 3.98
CA GLY A 7 -46.19 -31.57 2.62
C GLY A 7 -46.16 -30.39 1.64
N LEU A 8 -46.37 -29.15 2.10
CA LEU A 8 -46.15 -27.97 1.27
C LEU A 8 -44.65 -27.74 1.04
N SER A 9 -44.26 -27.70 -0.23
CA SER A 9 -42.89 -27.30 -0.60
C SER A 9 -42.65 -25.85 -0.18
N PRO A 10 -41.42 -25.49 0.24
CA PRO A 10 -41.09 -24.11 0.57
C PRO A 10 -41.35 -23.22 -0.65
N ALA A 11 -42.27 -22.26 -0.51
CA ALA A 11 -42.60 -21.32 -1.56
C ALA A 11 -41.55 -20.20 -1.61
N ILE A 12 -40.98 -19.96 -2.78
CA ILE A 12 -40.12 -18.80 -3.04
C ILE A 12 -40.92 -17.84 -3.93
N SER A 13 -41.20 -16.64 -3.44
CA SER A 13 -41.78 -15.57 -4.26
C SER A 13 -40.65 -14.84 -4.99
N ILE A 14 -40.82 -14.67 -6.30
CA ILE A 14 -39.94 -13.88 -7.16
C ILE A 14 -40.76 -12.71 -7.69
N ASP A 15 -40.71 -11.60 -6.96
CA ASP A 15 -41.39 -10.36 -7.33
C ASP A 15 -40.38 -9.25 -7.60
N GLN A 16 -40.75 -8.30 -8.47
CA GLN A 16 -39.96 -7.08 -8.68
C GLN A 16 -40.10 -6.13 -7.48
N ARG A 17 -39.37 -6.41 -6.39
CA ARG A 17 -39.21 -5.45 -5.30
C ARG A 17 -38.29 -4.32 -5.75
N ARG A 18 -38.63 -3.07 -5.38
CA ARG A 18 -37.78 -1.90 -5.65
C ARG A 18 -36.38 -2.16 -5.10
N ALA A 19 -35.36 -1.95 -5.94
CA ALA A 19 -33.97 -2.12 -5.55
C ALA A 19 -33.63 -1.27 -4.32
N SER A 20 -32.85 -1.84 -3.40
CA SER A 20 -32.33 -1.14 -2.23
C SER A 20 -31.51 0.07 -2.68
N LYS A 21 -31.79 1.26 -2.08
CA LYS A 21 -31.03 2.50 -2.34
C LYS A 21 -29.71 2.57 -1.58
N ASN A 22 -29.19 1.44 -1.09
CA ASN A 22 -27.91 1.43 -0.40
C ASN A 22 -26.78 1.71 -1.41
N PRO A 23 -26.03 2.81 -1.28
CA PRO A 23 -24.98 3.20 -2.23
C PRO A 23 -23.81 2.20 -2.29
N ARG A 24 -23.73 1.30 -1.30
CA ARG A 24 -22.72 0.23 -1.22
C ARG A 24 -23.21 -1.11 -1.78
N SER A 25 -24.47 -1.19 -2.20
CA SER A 25 -25.01 -2.39 -2.84
C SER A 25 -24.84 -2.27 -4.35
N THR A 26 -24.06 -3.18 -4.93
CA THR A 26 -23.83 -3.27 -6.37
C THR A 26 -24.43 -4.55 -6.93
N VAL A 27 -24.51 -4.67 -8.26
CA VAL A 27 -24.89 -5.94 -8.91
C VAL A 27 -24.02 -7.10 -8.42
N GLY A 28 -22.71 -6.86 -8.27
CA GLY A 28 -21.77 -7.88 -7.82
C GLY A 28 -22.00 -8.34 -6.37
N THR A 29 -22.45 -7.45 -5.47
CA THR A 29 -22.76 -7.85 -4.09
C THR A 29 -24.12 -8.53 -4.00
N VAL A 30 -25.11 -8.13 -4.80
CA VAL A 30 -26.46 -8.74 -4.80
C VAL A 30 -26.42 -10.15 -5.38
N THR A 31 -25.58 -10.38 -6.38
CA THR A 31 -25.41 -11.70 -7.03
C THR A 31 -24.34 -12.56 -6.38
N GLU A 32 -23.70 -12.08 -5.31
CA GLU A 32 -22.54 -12.71 -4.65
C GLU A 32 -21.31 -12.94 -5.55
N ILE A 33 -21.36 -12.58 -6.84
CA ILE A 33 -20.22 -12.68 -7.77
C ILE A 33 -19.01 -11.94 -7.20
N TYR A 34 -19.22 -10.78 -6.56
CA TYR A 34 -18.14 -10.03 -5.93
C TYR A 34 -17.46 -10.81 -4.81
N ASP A 35 -18.18 -11.67 -4.10
CA ASP A 35 -17.63 -12.47 -3.00
C ASP A 35 -16.69 -13.55 -3.52
N TYR A 36 -17.07 -14.18 -4.64
CA TYR A 36 -16.19 -15.10 -5.36
C TYR A 36 -14.98 -14.39 -5.97
N LEU A 37 -15.15 -13.18 -6.51
CA LEU A 37 -14.02 -12.39 -7.00
C LEU A 37 -13.04 -12.06 -5.86
N ARG A 38 -13.53 -11.64 -4.68
CA ARG A 38 -12.69 -11.40 -3.50
C ARG A 38 -11.88 -12.65 -3.13
N LEU A 39 -12.50 -13.83 -3.16
CA LEU A 39 -11.83 -15.09 -2.90
C LEU A 39 -10.78 -15.42 -3.99
N LEU A 40 -11.14 -15.25 -5.26
CA LEU A 40 -10.26 -15.50 -6.40
C LEU A 40 -8.99 -14.63 -6.32
N PHE A 41 -9.15 -13.32 -6.13
CA PHE A 41 -8.03 -12.38 -6.00
C PHE A 41 -7.18 -12.67 -4.76
N ALA A 42 -7.79 -13.06 -3.63
CA ALA A 42 -7.02 -13.39 -2.44
C ALA A 42 -6.22 -14.68 -2.57
N ARG A 43 -6.73 -15.67 -3.30
CA ARG A 43 -6.08 -16.99 -3.43
C ARG A 43 -5.08 -17.08 -4.57
N THR A 44 -5.34 -16.40 -5.68
CA THR A 44 -4.56 -16.54 -6.92
C THR A 44 -3.91 -15.23 -7.37
N GLY A 45 -4.28 -14.10 -6.75
CA GLY A 45 -3.73 -12.80 -7.08
C GLY A 45 -2.25 -12.71 -6.74
N ILE A 46 -1.48 -12.20 -7.68
CA ILE A 46 -0.06 -11.85 -7.47
C ILE A 46 -0.03 -10.39 -7.04
N PRO A 47 0.31 -10.07 -5.79
CA PRO A 47 0.33 -8.69 -5.32
C PRO A 47 1.54 -7.95 -5.90
N HIS A 48 1.32 -6.69 -6.26
CA HIS A 48 2.34 -5.80 -6.82
C HIS A 48 2.46 -4.54 -5.95
N CYS A 49 3.66 -3.98 -5.89
CA CYS A 49 3.91 -2.73 -5.20
C CYS A 49 3.20 -1.57 -5.93
N PRO A 50 2.37 -0.75 -5.26
CA PRO A 50 1.64 0.34 -5.91
C PRO A 50 2.56 1.47 -6.41
N GLN A 51 3.78 1.60 -5.87
CA GLN A 51 4.74 2.64 -6.26
C GLN A 51 5.64 2.23 -7.43
N CYS A 52 6.14 0.99 -7.46
CA CYS A 52 7.11 0.55 -8.48
C CYS A 52 6.64 -0.63 -9.36
N GLY A 53 5.47 -1.20 -9.09
CA GLY A 53 4.91 -2.30 -9.88
C GLY A 53 5.61 -3.66 -9.72
N ARG A 54 6.64 -3.80 -8.89
CA ARG A 54 7.31 -5.09 -8.65
C ARG A 54 6.40 -6.06 -7.91
N ARG A 55 6.54 -7.36 -8.20
CA ARG A 55 5.88 -8.43 -7.45
C ARG A 55 6.33 -8.40 -5.99
N VAL A 56 5.38 -8.59 -5.09
CA VAL A 56 5.61 -8.70 -3.65
C VAL A 56 5.27 -10.13 -3.24
N SER A 57 6.11 -10.76 -2.43
CA SER A 57 5.86 -12.12 -1.96
C SER A 57 6.27 -12.25 -0.51
N LYS A 58 5.41 -12.86 0.29
CA LYS A 58 5.77 -13.42 1.60
C LYS A 58 6.32 -14.83 1.39
N GLN A 59 7.41 -15.17 2.06
CA GLN A 59 7.98 -16.51 2.06
C GLN A 59 8.32 -16.92 3.49
N THR A 60 8.22 -18.22 3.80
CA THR A 60 8.71 -18.76 5.08
C THR A 60 10.22 -18.97 5.01
N ILE A 61 10.90 -19.04 6.16
CA ILE A 61 12.34 -19.34 6.22
C ILE A 61 12.65 -20.64 5.47
N GLU A 62 11.84 -21.69 5.64
CA GLU A 62 11.98 -22.96 4.92
C GLU A 62 11.94 -22.78 3.40
N GLN A 63 10.98 -22.00 2.88
CA GLN A 63 10.89 -21.73 1.45
C GLN A 63 12.09 -20.95 0.92
N MET A 64 12.60 -19.97 1.70
CA MET A 64 13.80 -19.22 1.34
C MET A 64 15.02 -20.16 1.29
N VAL A 65 15.19 -20.99 2.31
CA VAL A 65 16.26 -21.99 2.41
C VAL A 65 16.22 -22.96 1.23
N ASP A 66 15.06 -23.55 0.93
CA ASP A 66 14.93 -24.51 -0.17
C ASP A 66 15.20 -23.86 -1.53
N GLN A 67 14.78 -22.61 -1.75
CA GLN A 67 15.12 -21.86 -2.98
C GLN A 67 16.62 -21.59 -3.13
N ILE A 68 17.31 -21.33 -2.02
CA ILE A 68 18.77 -21.10 -2.02
C ILE A 68 19.52 -22.42 -2.22
N LEU A 69 19.05 -23.52 -1.63
CA LEU A 69 19.63 -24.85 -1.82
C LEU A 69 19.47 -25.39 -3.25
N ASN A 70 18.49 -24.87 -4.01
CA ASN A 70 18.33 -25.17 -5.44
C ASN A 70 19.36 -24.47 -6.35
N LEU A 71 20.23 -23.61 -5.81
CA LEU A 71 21.36 -23.04 -6.54
C LEU A 71 22.43 -24.12 -6.82
N SER A 72 23.27 -23.89 -7.82
CA SER A 72 24.35 -24.83 -8.17
C SER A 72 25.28 -25.09 -6.95
N PRO A 73 25.60 -26.37 -6.65
CA PRO A 73 26.54 -26.68 -5.58
C PRO A 73 27.89 -25.97 -5.76
N GLY A 74 28.47 -25.49 -4.67
CA GLY A 74 29.72 -24.73 -4.69
C GLY A 74 29.55 -23.22 -4.92
N THR A 75 28.33 -22.74 -5.15
CA THR A 75 28.03 -21.30 -5.21
C THR A 75 28.37 -20.64 -3.89
N LYS A 76 29.20 -19.59 -3.93
CA LYS A 76 29.53 -18.77 -2.77
C LYS A 76 28.52 -17.63 -2.65
N MET A 77 28.05 -17.39 -1.43
CA MET A 77 27.04 -16.37 -1.17
C MET A 77 27.24 -15.70 0.20
N GLN A 78 26.68 -14.51 0.35
CA GLN A 78 26.61 -13.78 1.61
C GLN A 78 25.13 -13.58 1.99
N VAL A 79 24.83 -13.79 3.27
CA VAL A 79 23.52 -13.50 3.85
C VAL A 79 23.59 -12.10 4.44
N LEU A 80 22.76 -11.20 3.93
CA LEU A 80 22.79 -9.78 4.26
C LEU A 80 21.45 -9.34 4.87
N ALA A 81 21.53 -8.52 5.90
CA ALA A 81 20.37 -7.89 6.54
C ALA A 81 20.33 -6.39 6.16
N PRO A 82 19.42 -5.93 5.28
CA PRO A 82 19.36 -4.54 4.84
C PRO A 82 18.69 -3.63 5.89
N ILE A 83 19.48 -3.07 6.80
CA ILE A 83 18.99 -2.24 7.92
C ILE A 83 18.57 -0.84 7.44
N ILE A 84 19.34 -0.24 6.53
CA ILE A 84 19.00 1.05 5.92
C ILE A 84 18.86 0.88 4.40
N ARG A 85 17.78 1.42 3.85
CA ARG A 85 17.48 1.38 2.42
C ARG A 85 17.06 2.76 1.94
N PHE A 86 17.87 3.37 1.08
CA PHE A 86 17.61 4.65 0.43
C PHE A 86 17.16 5.77 1.39
N LYS A 87 17.81 5.88 2.56
CA LYS A 87 17.53 6.94 3.55
C LYS A 87 18.71 7.89 3.67
N LYS A 88 18.41 9.18 3.85
CA LYS A 88 19.41 10.22 4.15
C LYS A 88 19.87 10.15 5.61
N GLY A 89 21.15 10.42 5.84
CA GLY A 89 21.74 10.54 7.19
C GLY A 89 23.10 9.86 7.33
N GLU A 90 23.82 10.20 8.40
CA GLU A 90 25.13 9.58 8.72
C GLU A 90 24.99 8.19 9.38
N HIS A 91 23.80 7.87 9.93
CA HIS A 91 23.46 6.57 10.52
C HIS A 91 24.45 6.03 11.60
N LYS A 92 25.22 6.90 12.28
CA LYS A 92 26.23 6.52 13.29
C LYS A 92 25.68 5.65 14.42
N GLN A 93 24.55 6.02 15.02
CA GLN A 93 23.91 5.24 16.08
C GLN A 93 23.57 3.81 15.62
N ILE A 94 23.15 3.65 14.37
CA ILE A 94 22.82 2.33 13.80
C ILE A 94 24.09 1.48 13.67
N LEU A 95 25.20 2.07 13.23
CA LEU A 95 26.49 1.38 13.16
C LEU A 95 27.01 0.97 14.54
N GLU A 96 26.90 1.85 15.54
CA GLU A 96 27.23 1.54 16.94
C GLU A 96 26.36 0.39 17.50
N ASP A 97 25.06 0.38 17.19
CA ASP A 97 24.15 -0.66 17.66
C ASP A 97 24.42 -2.00 16.98
N ILE A 98 24.81 -2.00 15.71
CA ILE A 98 25.28 -3.18 14.98
C ILE A 98 26.55 -3.74 15.65
N GLN A 99 27.49 -2.87 16.00
CA GLN A 99 28.73 -3.24 16.70
C GLN A 99 28.45 -3.87 18.06
N LYS A 100 27.58 -3.25 18.88
CA LYS A 100 27.17 -3.78 20.20
C LYS A 100 26.51 -5.15 20.10
N LYS A 101 25.81 -5.43 19.00
CA LYS A 101 25.22 -6.75 18.72
C LYS A 101 26.25 -7.79 18.25
N GLY A 102 27.53 -7.41 18.10
CA GLY A 102 28.64 -8.31 17.79
C GLY A 102 28.87 -8.55 16.30
N PHE A 103 28.25 -7.77 15.42
CA PHE A 103 28.50 -7.88 13.98
C PHE A 103 29.77 -7.12 13.60
N VAL A 104 30.63 -7.79 12.82
CA VAL A 104 31.96 -7.26 12.47
C VAL A 104 31.97 -6.54 11.13
N ARG A 105 31.05 -6.88 10.22
CA ARG A 105 31.09 -6.39 8.83
C ARG A 105 29.77 -5.83 8.36
N VAL A 106 29.86 -4.73 7.63
CA VAL A 106 28.74 -4.05 6.97
C VAL A 106 29.09 -3.76 5.53
N ARG A 107 28.07 -3.67 4.68
CA ARG A 107 28.16 -3.19 3.32
C ARG A 107 27.43 -1.86 3.26
N VAL A 108 28.14 -0.81 2.85
CA VAL A 108 27.62 0.55 2.71
C VAL A 108 27.77 0.97 1.26
N ASP A 109 26.65 1.24 0.60
CA ASP A 109 26.55 1.59 -0.81
C ASP A 109 27.35 0.63 -1.74
N GLY A 110 27.31 -0.66 -1.43
CA GLY A 110 27.99 -1.72 -2.18
C GLY A 110 29.44 -1.98 -1.78
N ASN A 111 30.06 -1.13 -0.95
CA ASN A 111 31.42 -1.34 -0.45
C ASN A 111 31.38 -2.02 0.93
N THR A 112 32.24 -3.03 1.14
CA THR A 112 32.31 -3.73 2.42
C THR A 112 33.31 -3.06 3.34
N PHE A 113 32.90 -2.82 4.59
CA PHE A 113 33.71 -2.22 5.66
C PHE A 113 33.65 -3.09 6.92
N GLU A 114 34.66 -2.95 7.77
CA GLU A 114 34.60 -3.46 9.14
C GLU A 114 33.93 -2.40 10.03
N VAL A 115 33.06 -2.84 10.94
CA VAL A 115 32.22 -1.94 11.75
C VAL A 115 33.05 -1.08 12.71
N GLU A 116 34.26 -1.53 13.05
CA GLU A 116 35.22 -0.80 13.90
C GLU A 116 35.91 0.37 13.16
N GLU A 117 35.86 0.39 11.83
CA GLU A 117 36.44 1.49 11.04
C GLU A 117 35.57 2.76 11.14
N ASP A 118 36.19 3.94 11.04
CA ASP A 118 35.46 5.21 10.95
C ASP A 118 34.81 5.35 9.56
N ILE A 119 33.62 4.76 9.40
CA ILE A 119 32.85 4.80 8.16
C ILE A 119 32.24 6.20 7.99
N LYS A 120 32.82 6.98 7.09
CA LYS A 120 32.33 8.34 6.76
C LYS A 120 31.16 8.28 5.78
N ILE A 121 29.95 8.45 6.30
CA ILE A 121 28.69 8.50 5.53
C ILE A 121 28.24 9.97 5.39
N ASP A 122 27.80 10.36 4.18
CA ASP A 122 27.38 11.74 3.88
C ASP A 122 25.93 11.99 4.31
N ARG A 123 25.72 12.86 5.30
CA ARG A 123 24.38 13.16 5.84
C ARG A 123 23.35 13.65 4.82
N TYR A 124 23.77 14.21 3.69
CA TYR A 124 22.86 14.80 2.70
C TYR A 124 22.46 13.85 1.57
N LYS A 125 23.09 12.67 1.48
CA LYS A 125 22.83 11.68 0.43
C LYS A 125 22.03 10.50 0.96
N ASN A 126 21.35 9.81 0.04
CA ASN A 126 20.67 8.55 0.35
C ASN A 126 21.70 7.43 0.39
N HIS A 127 21.63 6.59 1.42
CA HIS A 127 22.54 5.47 1.62
C HIS A 127 21.78 4.15 1.75
N ASN A 128 22.45 3.05 1.41
CA ASN A 128 22.05 1.69 1.74
C ASN A 128 23.09 1.07 2.68
N ILE A 129 22.64 0.47 3.77
CA ILE A 129 23.50 -0.18 4.77
C ILE A 129 22.95 -1.58 5.02
N GLU A 130 23.76 -2.59 4.72
CA GLU A 130 23.45 -3.99 4.98
C GLU A 130 24.47 -4.62 5.94
N VAL A 131 24.01 -5.38 6.93
CA VAL A 131 24.90 -6.16 7.80
C VAL A 131 25.21 -7.49 7.14
N ILE A 132 26.48 -7.87 7.10
CA ILE A 132 26.88 -9.19 6.64
C ILE A 132 26.73 -10.17 7.80
N VAL A 133 25.67 -10.99 7.75
CA VAL A 133 25.33 -11.93 8.83
C VAL A 133 26.16 -13.20 8.73
N ASP A 134 26.27 -13.77 7.52
CA ASP A 134 27.05 -14.99 7.31
C ASP A 134 27.59 -15.06 5.87
N ARG A 135 28.64 -15.85 5.67
CA ARG A 135 29.22 -16.18 4.36
C ARG A 135 29.21 -17.69 4.20
N LEU A 136 28.50 -18.16 3.18
CA LEU A 136 28.17 -19.57 3.01
C LEU A 136 28.53 -20.05 1.61
N ILE A 137 28.73 -21.36 1.51
CA ILE A 137 28.91 -22.06 0.24
C ILE A 137 27.78 -23.08 0.12
N VAL A 138 27.04 -23.04 -0.99
CA VAL A 138 25.89 -23.91 -1.21
C VAL A 138 26.33 -25.37 -1.25
N LYS A 139 25.86 -26.14 -0.27
CA LYS A 139 26.04 -27.60 -0.10
C LYS A 139 24.78 -28.15 0.58
N SER A 140 24.51 -29.46 0.47
CA SER A 140 23.35 -30.09 1.12
C SER A 140 23.36 -29.97 2.65
N GLU A 141 24.55 -29.99 3.26
CA GLU A 141 24.75 -30.01 4.71
C GLU A 141 24.54 -28.65 5.40
N ILE A 142 24.50 -27.54 4.65
CA ILE A 142 24.41 -26.19 5.24
C ILE A 142 23.00 -25.77 5.63
N LYS A 143 21.98 -26.63 5.45
CA LYS A 143 20.56 -26.28 5.63
C LYS A 143 20.27 -25.62 6.98
N THR A 144 20.71 -26.24 8.08
CA THR A 144 20.46 -25.73 9.44
C THR A 144 21.18 -24.41 9.71
N ARG A 145 22.43 -24.27 9.24
CA ARG A 145 23.20 -23.03 9.40
C ARG A 145 22.56 -21.90 8.59
N LEU A 146 22.21 -22.16 7.33
CA LEU A 146 21.55 -21.19 6.46
C LEU A 146 20.23 -20.70 7.07
N ALA A 147 19.42 -21.59 7.62
CA ALA A 147 18.17 -21.22 8.30
C ALA A 147 18.43 -20.25 9.46
N GLY A 148 19.40 -20.54 10.34
CA GLY A 148 19.77 -19.65 11.45
C GLY A 148 20.31 -18.30 10.99
N SER A 149 21.11 -18.26 9.91
CA SER A 149 21.62 -17.00 9.34
C SER A 149 20.50 -16.17 8.71
N ILE A 150 19.52 -16.81 8.05
CA ILE A 150 18.33 -16.14 7.51
C ILE A 150 17.46 -15.58 8.63
N GLU A 151 17.19 -16.37 9.68
CA GLU A 151 16.42 -15.93 10.85
C GLU A 151 17.05 -14.69 11.51
N THR A 152 18.37 -14.72 11.70
CA THR A 152 19.13 -13.59 12.22
C THR A 152 19.01 -12.36 11.31
N ALA A 153 19.13 -12.53 9.99
CA ALA A 153 19.03 -11.43 9.04
C ALA A 153 17.63 -10.81 9.01
N LEU A 154 16.59 -11.63 9.01
CA LEU A 154 15.18 -11.20 9.05
C LEU A 154 14.91 -10.40 10.34
N SER A 155 15.39 -10.88 11.49
CA SER A 155 15.24 -10.20 12.77
C SER A 155 15.90 -8.81 12.80
N LEU A 156 17.06 -8.67 12.16
CA LEU A 156 17.80 -7.39 12.13
C LEU A 156 17.21 -6.35 11.18
N SER A 157 16.46 -6.75 10.16
CA SER A 157 16.05 -5.87 9.06
C SER A 157 14.55 -5.91 8.77
N GLU A 158 13.76 -6.08 9.84
CA GLU A 158 12.29 -6.02 9.81
C GLU A 158 11.66 -6.99 8.79
N GLY A 159 12.19 -8.22 8.74
CA GLY A 159 11.63 -9.31 7.94
C GLY A 159 12.10 -9.34 6.49
N ILE A 160 13.26 -8.75 6.16
CA ILE A 160 13.86 -8.82 4.81
C ILE A 160 15.22 -9.51 4.88
N VAL A 161 15.62 -10.20 3.83
CA VAL A 161 16.98 -10.75 3.72
C VAL A 161 17.44 -10.67 2.28
N VAL A 162 18.70 -10.28 2.07
CA VAL A 162 19.32 -10.25 0.75
C VAL A 162 20.39 -11.32 0.70
N ILE A 163 20.33 -12.15 -0.33
CA ILE A 163 21.34 -13.17 -0.64
C ILE A 163 22.17 -12.64 -1.80
N ASP A 164 23.39 -12.22 -1.49
CA ASP A 164 24.37 -11.78 -2.46
C ASP A 164 25.15 -13.00 -2.96
N ILE A 165 25.09 -13.26 -4.26
CA ILE A 165 25.67 -14.44 -4.90
C ILE A 165 26.91 -14.00 -5.67
N GLU A 166 28.05 -14.60 -5.39
CA GLU A 166 29.31 -14.24 -6.05
C GLU A 166 29.21 -14.49 -7.57
N GLY A 167 29.36 -13.43 -8.37
CA GLY A 167 29.23 -13.49 -9.83
C GLY A 167 27.79 -13.64 -10.35
N GLY A 168 26.79 -13.55 -9.47
CA GLY A 168 25.37 -13.70 -9.80
C GLY A 168 24.55 -12.42 -9.60
N LYS A 169 23.22 -12.56 -9.72
CA LYS A 169 22.27 -11.52 -9.33
C LYS A 169 21.84 -11.74 -7.88
N GLU A 170 21.81 -10.66 -7.09
CA GLU A 170 21.26 -10.69 -5.74
C GLU A 170 19.81 -11.19 -5.74
N LYS A 171 19.47 -12.00 -4.73
CA LYS A 171 18.10 -12.45 -4.47
C LYS A 171 17.61 -11.82 -3.19
N ILE A 172 16.42 -11.23 -3.22
CA ILE A 172 15.81 -10.61 -2.04
C ILE A 172 14.59 -11.41 -1.63
N PHE A 173 14.51 -11.71 -0.34
CA PHE A 173 13.40 -12.40 0.28
C PHE A 173 12.77 -11.56 1.38
N SER A 174 11.50 -11.83 1.67
CA SER A 174 10.73 -11.11 2.68
C SER A 174 9.78 -12.08 3.40
N GLU A 175 9.75 -12.00 4.73
CA GLU A 175 8.80 -12.70 5.60
C GLU A 175 7.42 -12.03 5.62
N HIS A 176 7.35 -10.79 5.13
CA HIS A 176 6.13 -10.00 5.01
C HIS A 176 5.81 -9.71 3.54
N PHE A 177 4.57 -9.28 3.25
CA PHE A 177 4.25 -8.76 1.91
C PHE A 177 4.85 -7.36 1.74
N SER A 178 6.17 -7.26 1.68
CA SER A 178 6.90 -6.01 1.66
C SER A 178 7.66 -5.84 0.36
N CYS A 179 7.59 -4.64 -0.23
CA CYS A 179 8.40 -4.30 -1.39
C CYS A 179 9.86 -4.07 -0.96
N PRO A 180 10.83 -4.84 -1.49
CA PRO A 180 12.23 -4.67 -1.09
C PRO A 180 12.82 -3.30 -1.44
N SER A 181 12.35 -2.70 -2.54
CA SER A 181 12.89 -1.45 -3.08
C SER A 181 12.25 -0.20 -2.49
N CYS A 182 10.93 -0.20 -2.29
CA CYS A 182 10.19 0.98 -1.82
C CYS A 182 9.96 0.96 -0.30
N GLY A 183 10.15 -0.18 0.37
CA GLY A 183 9.83 -0.35 1.79
C GLY A 183 8.33 -0.36 2.10
N ILE A 184 7.46 -0.38 1.08
CA ILE A 184 6.01 -0.45 1.27
C ILE A 184 5.63 -1.83 1.76
N ASN A 185 4.96 -1.88 2.91
CA ASN A 185 4.34 -3.07 3.46
C ASN A 185 2.89 -3.14 3.00
N LEU A 186 2.54 -4.22 2.29
CA LEU A 186 1.16 -4.56 1.97
C LEU A 186 0.55 -5.32 3.15
N PRO A 187 -0.75 -5.15 3.40
CA PRO A 187 -1.46 -5.99 4.35
C PRO A 187 -1.46 -7.45 3.88
N GLU A 188 -1.77 -8.37 4.80
CA GLU A 188 -1.99 -9.76 4.45
C GLU A 188 -3.09 -9.90 3.37
N ILE A 189 -2.77 -10.64 2.32
CA ILE A 189 -3.68 -10.87 1.20
C ILE A 189 -4.80 -11.81 1.64
N ALA A 190 -5.92 -11.23 2.07
CA ALA A 190 -7.10 -11.93 2.53
C ALA A 190 -8.36 -11.37 1.84
N PRO A 191 -9.43 -12.15 1.63
CA PRO A 191 -10.62 -11.70 0.89
C PRO A 191 -11.21 -10.36 1.41
N ARG A 192 -11.09 -10.09 2.71
CA ARG A 192 -11.55 -8.86 3.36
C ARG A 192 -10.90 -7.58 2.83
N ILE A 193 -9.63 -7.62 2.38
CA ILE A 193 -8.93 -6.43 1.86
C ILE A 193 -9.44 -6.04 0.48
N PHE A 194 -10.13 -6.94 -0.20
CA PHE A 194 -10.80 -6.68 -1.47
C PHE A 194 -12.25 -6.22 -1.27
N SER A 195 -12.66 -5.93 -0.04
CA SER A 195 -14.03 -5.51 0.26
C SER A 195 -14.10 -4.00 0.48
N PHE A 196 -14.73 -3.26 -0.44
CA PHE A 196 -14.98 -1.82 -0.24
C PHE A 196 -15.95 -1.55 0.93
N ASN A 197 -16.71 -2.56 1.37
CA ASN A 197 -17.56 -2.47 2.56
C ASN A 197 -16.81 -2.66 3.88
N ASN A 198 -15.56 -3.11 3.84
CA ASN A 198 -14.73 -3.33 5.02
C ASN A 198 -13.68 -2.21 5.10
N PRO A 199 -13.47 -1.56 6.27
CA PRO A 199 -12.43 -0.54 6.42
C PRO A 199 -11.04 -0.96 5.92
N TYR A 200 -10.68 -2.25 6.00
CA TYR A 200 -9.40 -2.77 5.51
C TYR A 200 -9.24 -2.72 3.98
N GLY A 201 -10.34 -2.75 3.22
CA GLY A 201 -10.35 -2.70 1.75
C GLY A 201 -11.01 -1.47 1.15
N ALA A 202 -11.65 -0.65 1.99
CA ALA A 202 -12.32 0.56 1.59
C ALA A 202 -11.29 1.65 1.26
N CYS A 203 -11.50 2.35 0.14
CA CYS A 203 -10.73 3.55 -0.17
C CYS A 203 -10.92 4.57 0.97
N PRO A 204 -9.83 5.08 1.59
CA PRO A 204 -9.93 6.00 2.74
C PRO A 204 -10.53 7.36 2.35
N ALA A 205 -10.39 7.77 1.08
CA ALA A 205 -10.90 9.05 0.60
C ALA A 205 -12.43 9.09 0.51
N CYS A 206 -13.08 7.96 0.22
CA CYS A 206 -14.55 7.88 0.04
C CYS A 206 -15.20 6.82 0.92
N SER A 207 -14.46 6.21 1.84
CA SER A 207 -14.93 5.11 2.70
C SER A 207 -15.62 3.99 1.91
N GLY A 208 -15.07 3.66 0.73
CA GLY A 208 -15.59 2.61 -0.14
C GLY A 208 -16.89 2.94 -0.87
N LEU A 209 -17.34 4.20 -0.89
CA LEU A 209 -18.52 4.63 -1.65
C LEU A 209 -18.27 4.70 -3.16
N GLY A 210 -17.02 4.91 -3.57
CA GLY A 210 -16.64 5.07 -4.98
C GLY A 210 -16.95 6.44 -5.59
N PHE A 211 -17.63 7.34 -4.85
CA PHE A 211 -17.88 8.72 -5.26
C PHE A 211 -17.73 9.70 -4.09
N LYS A 212 -17.61 10.97 -4.41
CA LYS A 212 -17.68 12.10 -3.47
C LYS A 212 -18.71 13.09 -3.99
N MET A 213 -19.44 13.71 -3.06
CA MET A 213 -20.35 14.81 -3.40
C MET A 213 -19.53 16.09 -3.41
N GLU A 214 -19.44 16.72 -4.58
CA GLU A 214 -18.78 17.99 -4.78
C GLU A 214 -19.74 18.96 -5.47
N PHE A 215 -19.49 20.26 -5.31
CA PHE A 215 -20.29 21.26 -6.01
C PHE A 215 -19.91 21.28 -7.48
N ASP A 216 -20.92 21.17 -8.35
CA ASP A 216 -20.74 21.33 -9.78
C ASP A 216 -20.87 22.82 -10.16
N PRO A 217 -19.80 23.46 -10.66
CA PRO A 217 -19.85 24.86 -11.09
C PRO A 217 -20.93 25.14 -12.14
N GLU A 218 -21.27 24.18 -12.99
CA GLU A 218 -22.31 24.34 -14.02
C GLU A 218 -23.71 24.37 -13.41
N LEU A 219 -23.93 23.68 -12.28
CA LEU A 219 -25.19 23.77 -11.53
C LEU A 219 -25.26 25.04 -10.67
N ILE A 220 -24.12 25.62 -10.29
CA ILE A 220 -24.08 26.91 -9.58
C ILE A 220 -24.38 28.06 -10.54
N VAL A 221 -23.78 28.05 -11.75
CA VAL A 221 -23.97 29.07 -12.79
C VAL A 221 -24.43 28.42 -14.09
N PRO A 222 -25.71 28.00 -14.19
CA PRO A 222 -26.23 27.35 -15.38
C PRO A 222 -26.38 28.33 -16.55
N ASP A 223 -26.77 29.59 -16.26
CA ASP A 223 -26.91 30.64 -17.26
C ASP A 223 -25.75 31.63 -17.15
N LYS A 224 -24.76 31.43 -18.02
CA LYS A 224 -23.56 32.27 -18.12
C LYS A 224 -23.84 33.64 -18.75
N ASN A 225 -25.08 33.93 -19.15
CA ASN A 225 -25.48 35.23 -19.71
C ASN A 225 -26.29 36.06 -18.71
N LYS A 226 -26.38 35.65 -17.44
CA LYS A 226 -26.93 36.48 -16.38
C LYS A 226 -25.80 37.13 -15.62
N SER A 227 -26.01 38.37 -15.19
CA SER A 227 -25.10 38.99 -14.24
C SER A 227 -25.31 38.45 -12.83
N ILE A 228 -24.33 38.66 -11.95
CA ILE A 228 -24.41 38.26 -10.54
C ILE A 228 -25.65 38.89 -9.87
N LEU A 229 -25.96 40.17 -10.18
CA LEU A 229 -27.16 40.83 -9.63
C LEU A 229 -28.48 40.23 -10.14
N GLN A 230 -28.49 39.73 -11.38
CA GLN A 230 -29.64 39.05 -11.98
C GLN A 230 -29.80 37.59 -11.53
N GLY A 231 -28.96 37.13 -10.60
CA GLY A 231 -29.02 35.78 -10.04
C GLY A 231 -28.34 34.73 -10.91
N ALA A 232 -27.21 35.06 -11.53
CA ALA A 232 -26.34 34.08 -12.19
C ALA A 232 -25.94 32.93 -11.27
N LEU A 233 -25.70 33.24 -9.99
CA LEU A 233 -25.39 32.27 -8.95
C LEU A 233 -26.68 31.74 -8.32
N VAL A 234 -27.13 30.56 -8.77
CA VAL A 234 -28.40 29.95 -8.35
C VAL A 234 -28.55 29.82 -6.83
N PRO A 235 -27.52 29.40 -6.05
CA PRO A 235 -27.66 29.28 -4.59
C PRO A 235 -27.96 30.60 -3.88
N TRP A 236 -27.63 31.73 -4.49
CA TRP A 236 -27.92 33.07 -3.95
C TRP A 236 -29.23 33.65 -4.49
N GLY A 237 -29.72 33.12 -5.61
CA GLY A 237 -30.87 33.68 -6.33
C GLY A 237 -30.62 35.11 -6.80
N GLU A 238 -31.70 35.84 -7.11
CA GLU A 238 -31.59 37.30 -7.32
C GLU A 238 -31.10 37.99 -6.05
N VAL A 239 -30.06 38.81 -6.16
CA VAL A 239 -29.46 39.52 -5.02
C VAL A 239 -30.47 40.52 -4.46
N LYS A 240 -31.16 40.13 -3.39
CA LYS A 240 -32.17 40.95 -2.69
C LYS A 240 -31.64 41.36 -1.30
N GLY A 241 -31.89 42.61 -0.93
CA GLY A 241 -31.52 43.16 0.38
C GLY A 241 -30.13 43.80 0.44
N LYS A 242 -29.93 44.63 1.47
CA LYS A 242 -28.72 45.48 1.59
C LYS A 242 -27.46 44.71 2.00
N TYR A 243 -27.61 43.63 2.77
CA TYR A 243 -26.48 42.88 3.33
C TYR A 243 -25.65 42.16 2.26
N LEU A 244 -26.28 41.28 1.46
CA LEU A 244 -25.59 40.53 0.41
C LEU A 244 -25.02 41.47 -0.66
N ASN A 245 -25.77 42.51 -1.05
CA ASN A 245 -25.28 43.51 -2.00
C ASN A 245 -24.04 44.26 -1.47
N HIS A 246 -24.01 44.61 -0.18
CA HIS A 246 -22.84 45.27 0.42
C HIS A 246 -21.59 44.38 0.40
N ILE A 247 -21.74 43.08 0.70
CA ILE A 247 -20.63 42.11 0.64
C ILE A 247 -20.13 41.95 -0.80
N LEU A 248 -21.03 41.75 -1.75
CA LEU A 248 -20.68 41.57 -3.16
C LEU A 248 -20.01 42.81 -3.73
N LYS A 249 -20.46 44.00 -3.35
CA LYS A 249 -19.83 45.26 -3.75
C LYS A 249 -18.41 45.38 -3.20
N GLY A 250 -18.20 45.06 -1.91
CA GLY A 250 -16.87 45.04 -1.33
C GLY A 250 -15.92 44.05 -2.02
N LEU A 251 -16.42 42.86 -2.39
CA LEU A 251 -15.66 41.87 -3.16
C LEU A 251 -15.34 42.37 -4.58
N ALA A 252 -16.33 42.97 -5.26
CA ALA A 252 -16.17 43.56 -6.58
C ALA A 252 -15.12 44.68 -6.59
N ASP A 253 -15.16 45.59 -5.62
CA ASP A 253 -14.22 46.70 -5.47
C ASP A 253 -12.80 46.20 -5.17
N PHE A 254 -12.66 45.16 -4.35
CA PHE A 254 -11.36 44.58 -3.98
C PHE A 254 -10.70 43.79 -5.13
N TYR A 255 -11.46 42.94 -5.82
CA TYR A 255 -10.95 42.09 -6.91
C TYR A 255 -11.04 42.74 -8.30
N GLY A 256 -11.66 43.92 -8.43
CA GLY A 256 -11.72 44.68 -9.67
C GLY A 256 -12.66 44.10 -10.73
N PHE A 257 -13.78 43.47 -10.34
CA PHE A 257 -14.80 42.96 -11.27
C PHE A 257 -16.13 43.68 -11.08
N SER A 258 -16.99 43.69 -12.10
CA SER A 258 -18.32 44.31 -12.02
C SER A 258 -19.41 43.26 -11.72
N LEU A 259 -20.34 43.59 -10.84
CA LEU A 259 -21.51 42.76 -10.51
C LEU A 259 -22.56 42.69 -11.64
N ASN A 260 -22.43 43.59 -12.61
CA ASN A 260 -23.28 43.66 -13.80
C ASN A 260 -22.63 43.06 -15.06
N THR A 261 -21.41 42.53 -14.93
CA THR A 261 -20.73 41.88 -16.06
C THR A 261 -21.47 40.60 -16.42
N LEU A 262 -21.61 40.36 -17.73
CA LEU A 262 -22.03 39.09 -18.31
C LEU A 262 -20.83 38.12 -18.32
#